data_AF-A0A2P4YAE5-F1
#
_entry.id   AF-A0A2P4YAE5-F1
#
_cell.length_a   1.000
_cell.length_b   1.000
_cell.length_c   1.000
_cell.angle_alpha   90.00
_cell.angle_beta   90.00
_cell.angle_gamma   90.00
#
_symmetry.space_group_name_H-M   'P 1'
#
loop_
_entity.id
_entity.type
_entity.pdbx_description
1 polymer ?
#
loop_
_entity_poly.entity_id
_entity_poly.type
_entity_poly.pdbx_seq_one_letter_code
_entity_poly.pdbx_strand_id
1 'polypeptide(L)'
;CREELVSKTYGKAKIYYLNQKNLPVPSEEERLALEEQIKTVTADCAASEQQLKSAEATLAGVTAQISDADLDAALKQLDEEAAVLEKKIETMDQPGRAPVSPGRKDALKRKFTTYRTAWVARKRIAMDGVNQIADGMEKKPKAVLDLVGVETDEEAGIKELPTI
;
A
#
# COMPACT_ATOMS: atom_id res chain seq x y z
N CYS A 1 61.09 52.01 -13.98
CA CYS A 1 59.65 51.74 -14.21
C CYS A 1 59.54 50.65 -15.27
N ARG A 2 59.11 49.43 -14.90
CA ARG A 2 58.82 48.39 -15.91
C ARG A 2 57.48 48.75 -16.55
N GLU A 3 57.43 48.84 -17.88
CA GLU A 3 56.17 49.01 -18.60
C GLU A 3 55.37 47.71 -18.48
N GLU A 4 54.54 47.62 -17.43
CA GLU A 4 53.74 46.44 -17.11
C GLU A 4 52.58 46.23 -18.09
N LEU A 5 52.10 47.30 -18.74
CA LEU A 5 51.01 47.27 -19.71
C LEU A 5 51.48 47.83 -21.06
N VAL A 6 51.23 47.06 -22.12
CA VAL A 6 51.42 47.47 -23.52
C VAL A 6 50.06 47.73 -24.12
N SER A 7 49.96 48.70 -25.02
CA SER A 7 48.71 49.02 -25.72
C SER A 7 48.79 48.75 -27.21
N LYS A 8 47.68 48.35 -27.81
CA LYS A 8 47.51 48.24 -29.26
C LYS A 8 46.25 48.98 -29.68
N THR A 9 46.42 49.91 -30.62
CA THR A 9 45.31 50.73 -31.13
C THR A 9 44.74 50.08 -32.39
N TYR A 10 43.42 49.91 -32.42
CA TYR A 10 42.65 49.45 -33.57
C TYR A 10 41.62 50.53 -33.93
N GLY A 11 41.91 51.33 -34.95
CA GLY A 11 41.05 52.46 -35.33
C GLY A 11 40.91 53.47 -34.20
N LYS A 12 39.68 53.69 -33.71
CA LYS A 12 39.37 54.60 -32.58
C LYS A 12 39.52 53.95 -31.20
N ALA A 13 39.72 52.64 -31.11
CA ALA A 13 39.80 51.90 -29.85
C ALA A 13 41.25 51.55 -29.48
N LYS A 14 41.59 51.61 -28.19
CA LYS A 14 42.91 51.22 -27.65
C LYS A 14 42.74 50.13 -26.60
N ILE A 15 43.39 48.99 -26.83
CA ILE A 15 43.37 47.83 -25.92
C ILE A 15 44.69 47.81 -25.17
N TYR A 16 44.64 47.70 -23.85
CA TYR A 16 45.80 47.53 -22.98
C TYR A 16 45.88 46.07 -22.53
N TYR A 17 47.08 45.50 -22.51
CA TYR A 17 47.33 44.12 -22.09
C TYR A 17 48.69 44.03 -21.39
N LEU A 18 48.85 42.98 -20.58
CA LEU A 18 50.10 42.75 -19.84
C LEU A 18 51.27 42.58 -20.83
N ASN A 19 52.40 43.20 -20.52
CA ASN A 19 53.61 43.08 -21.34
C ASN A 19 54.18 41.66 -21.27
N GLN A 20 53.81 40.81 -22.23
CA GLN A 20 54.24 39.42 -22.29
C GLN A 20 55.76 39.27 -22.48
N LYS A 21 56.49 40.31 -22.93
CA LYS A 21 57.95 40.28 -23.01
C LYS A 21 58.64 40.21 -21.64
N ASN A 22 57.92 40.60 -20.58
CA ASN A 22 58.41 40.52 -19.21
C ASN A 22 58.16 39.13 -18.59
N LEU A 23 57.44 38.25 -19.29
CA LEU A 23 57.22 36.88 -18.82
C LEU A 23 58.40 36.00 -19.23
N PRO A 24 58.88 35.13 -18.33
CA PRO A 24 59.90 34.15 -18.69
C PRO A 24 59.35 33.22 -19.78
N VAL A 25 60.11 33.06 -20.86
CA VAL A 25 59.80 32.07 -21.90
C VAL A 25 60.47 30.77 -21.50
N PRO A 26 59.70 29.71 -21.21
CA PRO A 26 60.27 28.42 -20.84
C PRO A 26 61.02 27.80 -22.03
N SER A 27 62.09 27.09 -21.72
CA SER A 27 62.80 26.22 -22.67
C SER A 27 61.93 25.05 -23.11
N GLU A 28 62.32 24.37 -24.19
CA GLU A 28 61.60 23.20 -24.70
C GLU A 28 61.59 22.06 -23.68
N GLU A 29 62.70 21.87 -22.94
CA GLU A 29 62.81 20.88 -21.86
C GLU A 29 61.85 21.19 -20.70
N GLU A 30 61.78 22.45 -20.25
CA GLU A 30 60.85 22.87 -19.19
C GLU A 30 59.38 22.73 -19.63
N ARG A 31 59.07 23.02 -20.90
CA ARG A 31 57.74 22.78 -21.45
C ARG A 31 57.36 21.31 -21.42
N LEU A 32 58.24 20.43 -21.89
CA LEU A 32 57.98 18.99 -21.91
C LEU A 32 57.82 18.42 -20.49
N ALA A 33 58.67 18.84 -19.56
CA ALA A 33 58.56 18.45 -18.16
C ALA A 33 57.24 18.91 -17.52
N LEU A 34 56.80 20.14 -17.83
CA LEU A 34 55.53 20.66 -17.34
C LEU A 34 54.33 19.93 -17.99
N GLU A 35 54.40 19.61 -19.28
CA GLU A 35 53.37 18.82 -19.98
C GLU A 35 53.24 17.40 -19.36
N GLU A 36 54.35 16.79 -18.94
CA GLU A 36 54.34 15.50 -18.26
C GLU A 36 53.79 15.59 -16.83
N GLN A 37 54.12 16.66 -16.09
CA GLN A 37 53.52 16.93 -14.78
C GLN A 37 52.00 17.16 -14.89
N ILE A 38 51.54 17.93 -15.88
CA ILE A 38 50.11 18.16 -16.13
C ILE A 38 49.42 16.84 -16.42
N LYS A 39 50.00 15.98 -17.27
CA LYS A 39 49.43 14.65 -17.56
C LYS A 39 49.31 13.80 -16.30
N THR A 40 50.37 13.78 -15.48
CA THR A 40 50.40 13.02 -14.23
C THR A 40 49.33 13.51 -13.27
N VAL A 41 49.30 14.81 -12.97
CA VAL A 41 48.31 15.41 -12.05
C VAL A 41 46.89 15.23 -12.58
N THR A 42 46.66 15.34 -13.89
CA THR A 42 45.34 15.12 -14.48
C THR A 42 44.89 13.66 -14.30
N ALA A 43 45.80 12.69 -14.46
CA ALA A 43 45.50 11.29 -14.23
C ALA A 43 45.20 11.01 -12.75
N ASP A 44 45.98 11.58 -11.83
CA ASP A 44 45.79 11.43 -10.38
C ASP A 44 44.46 12.05 -9.92
N CYS A 45 44.10 13.23 -10.45
CA CYS A 45 42.81 13.85 -10.20
C CYS A 45 41.67 12.96 -10.68
N ALA A 46 41.74 12.43 -11.90
CA ALA A 46 40.72 11.54 -12.45
C ALA A 46 40.57 10.25 -11.61
N ALA A 47 41.68 9.66 -11.17
CA ALA A 47 41.67 8.49 -10.31
C ALA A 47 41.04 8.79 -8.94
N SER A 48 41.39 9.93 -8.33
CA SER A 48 40.85 10.36 -7.04
C SER A 48 39.34 10.66 -7.12
N GLU A 49 38.89 11.31 -8.20
CA GLU A 49 37.46 11.55 -8.45
C GLU A 49 36.67 10.24 -8.60
N GLN A 50 37.25 9.24 -9.28
CA GLN A 50 36.62 7.93 -9.41
C GLN A 50 36.52 7.21 -8.07
N GLN A 51 37.57 7.26 -7.25
CA GLN A 51 37.55 6.69 -5.90
C GLN A 51 36.50 7.38 -5.02
N LEU A 52 36.43 8.71 -5.06
CA LEU A 52 35.45 9.48 -4.31
C LEU A 52 34.02 9.07 -4.70
N LYS A 53 33.70 9.02 -6.00
CA LYS A 53 32.38 8.59 -6.48
C LYS A 53 32.02 7.19 -6.00
N SER A 54 32.97 6.26 -5.99
CA SER A 54 32.74 4.90 -5.51
C SER A 54 32.49 4.83 -4.00
N ALA A 55 33.22 5.63 -3.22
CA ALA A 55 33.07 5.72 -1.77
C ALA A 55 31.74 6.38 -1.39
N GLU A 56 31.36 7.46 -2.08
CA GLU A 56 30.06 8.13 -1.91
C GLU A 56 28.90 7.19 -2.24
N ALA A 57 28.99 6.42 -3.32
CA ALA A 57 27.97 5.44 -3.67
C ALA A 57 27.83 4.33 -2.61
N THR A 58 28.96 3.85 -2.07
CA THR A 58 28.98 2.86 -0.99
C THR A 58 28.38 3.42 0.29
N LEU A 59 28.78 4.64 0.68
CA LEU A 59 28.26 5.31 1.85
C LEU A 59 26.75 5.52 1.73
N ALA A 60 26.27 6.04 0.59
CA ALA A 60 24.85 6.22 0.33
C ALA A 60 24.08 4.90 0.46
N GLY A 61 24.62 3.81 -0.10
CA GLY A 61 24.04 2.47 0.02
C GLY A 61 23.93 1.99 1.46
N VAL A 62 24.96 2.17 2.28
CA VAL A 62 24.96 1.77 3.70
C VAL A 62 24.03 2.67 4.53
N THR A 63 24.08 3.99 4.33
CA THR A 63 23.24 4.93 5.10
C THR A 63 21.77 4.88 4.74
N ALA A 64 21.42 4.33 3.57
CA ALA A 64 20.03 4.09 3.18
C ALA A 64 19.44 2.86 3.89
N GLN A 65 20.27 2.00 4.49
CA GLN A 65 19.81 0.86 5.27
C GLN A 65 19.41 1.31 6.67
N ILE A 66 18.43 0.60 7.23
CA ILE A 66 18.03 0.75 8.63
C ILE A 66 19.23 0.42 9.53
N SER A 67 19.39 1.15 10.62
CA SER A 67 20.47 0.86 11.57
C SER A 67 20.22 -0.48 12.27
N ASP A 68 21.29 -1.16 12.70
CA ASP A 68 21.16 -2.41 13.47
C ASP A 68 20.29 -2.21 14.72
N ALA A 69 20.40 -1.05 15.38
CA ALA A 69 19.60 -0.73 16.56
C ALA A 69 18.10 -0.59 16.24
N ASP A 70 17.77 0.05 15.11
CA ASP A 70 16.37 0.18 14.66
C ASP A 70 15.83 -1.16 14.17
N LEU A 71 16.68 -2.01 13.55
CA LEU A 71 16.33 -3.37 13.15
C LEU A 71 16.01 -4.24 14.38
N ASP A 72 16.84 -4.19 15.41
CA ASP A 72 16.62 -4.90 16.68
C ASP A 72 15.31 -4.44 17.36
N ALA A 73 15.01 -3.14 17.31
CA ALA A 73 13.75 -2.61 17.82
C ALA A 73 12.55 -3.13 17.01
N ALA A 74 12.65 -3.14 15.68
CA ALA A 74 11.60 -3.66 14.80
C ALA A 74 11.36 -5.16 15.00
N LEU A 75 12.42 -5.96 15.16
CA LEU A 75 12.33 -7.39 15.44
C LEU A 75 11.60 -7.64 16.75
N LYS A 76 11.98 -6.95 17.84
CA LYS A 76 11.29 -7.08 19.13
C LYS A 76 9.81 -6.75 19.03
N GLN A 77 9.45 -5.67 18.33
CA GLN A 77 8.06 -5.29 18.14
C GLN A 77 7.29 -6.38 17.37
N LEU A 78 7.87 -6.90 16.29
CA LEU A 78 7.23 -7.95 15.48
C LEU A 78 7.07 -9.25 16.26
N ASP A 79 8.04 -9.63 17.08
CA ASP A 79 7.96 -10.82 17.95
C ASP A 79 6.85 -10.67 19.00
N GLU A 80 6.72 -9.49 19.61
CA GLU A 80 5.64 -9.19 20.54
C GLU A 80 4.27 -9.24 19.85
N GLU A 81 4.14 -8.65 18.65
CA GLU A 81 2.91 -8.69 17.85
C GLU A 81 2.54 -10.12 17.44
N ALA A 82 3.52 -10.92 17.02
CA ALA A 82 3.34 -12.32 16.68
C ALA A 82 2.83 -13.12 17.88
N ALA A 83 3.45 -12.97 19.05
CA ALA A 83 3.04 -13.65 20.27
C ALA A 83 1.61 -13.25 20.71
N VAL A 84 1.21 -11.99 20.52
CA VAL A 84 -0.17 -11.54 20.77
C VAL A 84 -1.15 -12.17 19.79
N LEU A 85 -0.81 -12.23 18.51
CA LEU A 85 -1.65 -12.84 17.48
C LEU A 85 -1.81 -14.35 17.67
N GLU A 86 -0.74 -15.05 18.03
CA GLU A 86 -0.78 -16.49 18.34
C GLU A 86 -1.73 -16.78 19.50
N LYS A 87 -1.60 -16.06 20.62
CA LYS A 87 -2.55 -16.18 21.75
C LYS A 87 -3.99 -15.91 21.31
N LYS A 88 -4.20 -14.92 20.44
CA LYS A 88 -5.53 -14.61 19.91
C LYS A 88 -6.07 -15.77 19.08
N ILE A 89 -5.25 -16.41 18.25
CA ILE A 89 -5.63 -17.60 17.48
C ILE A 89 -6.00 -18.75 18.41
N GLU A 90 -5.21 -19.03 19.45
CA GLU A 90 -5.52 -20.05 20.44
C GLU A 90 -6.88 -19.83 21.12
N THR A 91 -7.22 -18.58 21.46
CA THR A 91 -8.55 -18.26 22.01
C THR A 91 -9.68 -18.42 21.00
N MET A 92 -9.39 -18.32 19.71
CA MET A 92 -10.38 -18.45 18.64
C MET A 92 -10.57 -19.90 18.19
N ASP A 93 -9.55 -20.75 18.32
CA ASP A 93 -9.54 -22.16 17.90
C ASP A 93 -10.07 -23.14 18.98
N GLN A 94 -10.89 -22.63 19.90
CA GLN A 94 -11.49 -23.45 20.95
C GLN A 94 -12.38 -24.56 20.35
N PRO A 95 -12.27 -25.81 20.85
CA PRO A 95 -13.08 -26.91 20.37
C PRO A 95 -14.57 -26.61 20.54
N GLY A 96 -15.32 -26.66 19.44
CA GLY A 96 -16.75 -26.32 19.39
C GLY A 96 -17.09 -25.03 18.64
N ARG A 97 -16.10 -24.20 18.27
CA ARG A 97 -16.31 -22.99 17.46
C ARG A 97 -15.70 -23.16 16.07
N ALA A 98 -16.44 -23.77 15.14
CA ALA A 98 -15.98 -23.87 13.75
C ALA A 98 -15.89 -22.46 13.12
N PRO A 99 -14.75 -22.06 12.54
CA PRO A 99 -14.64 -20.79 11.86
C PRO A 99 -15.57 -20.78 10.64
N VAL A 100 -16.57 -19.91 10.66
CA VAL A 100 -17.48 -19.70 9.52
C VAL A 100 -16.92 -18.56 8.68
N SER A 101 -16.59 -18.84 7.43
CA SER A 101 -16.15 -17.78 6.52
C SER A 101 -17.24 -16.70 6.38
N PRO A 102 -16.87 -15.41 6.29
CA PRO A 102 -17.83 -14.33 6.10
C PRO A 102 -18.79 -14.60 4.92
N GLY A 103 -18.25 -15.10 3.80
CA GLY A 103 -19.05 -15.49 2.64
C GLY A 103 -20.07 -16.60 2.92
N ARG A 104 -19.71 -17.62 3.71
CA ARG A 104 -20.65 -18.67 4.12
C ARG A 104 -21.74 -18.11 5.04
N LYS A 105 -21.39 -17.23 5.97
CA LYS A 105 -22.34 -16.56 6.86
C LYS A 105 -23.34 -15.72 6.07
N ASP A 106 -22.87 -14.92 5.11
CA ASP A 106 -23.72 -14.07 4.29
C ASP A 106 -24.62 -14.88 3.36
N ALA A 107 -24.11 -15.96 2.77
CA ALA A 107 -24.92 -16.88 1.96
C ALA A 107 -26.03 -17.51 2.79
N LEU A 108 -25.74 -17.93 4.03
CA LEU A 108 -26.74 -18.49 4.94
C LEU A 108 -27.79 -17.45 5.33
N LYS A 109 -27.38 -16.22 5.67
CA LYS A 109 -28.30 -15.12 5.96
C LYS A 109 -29.23 -14.84 4.77
N ARG A 110 -28.68 -14.74 3.56
CA ARG A 110 -29.47 -14.55 2.33
C ARG A 110 -30.48 -15.67 2.14
N LYS A 111 -30.06 -16.93 2.25
CA LYS A 111 -30.97 -18.09 2.14
C LYS A 111 -32.10 -18.02 3.16
N PHE A 112 -31.77 -17.76 4.43
CA PHE A 112 -32.77 -17.60 5.48
C PHE A 112 -33.75 -16.47 5.14
N THR A 113 -33.26 -15.29 4.74
CA THR A 113 -34.12 -14.17 4.33
C THR A 113 -35.02 -14.56 3.16
N THR A 114 -34.50 -15.24 2.14
CA THR A 114 -35.29 -15.71 0.99
C THR A 114 -36.41 -16.64 1.43
N TYR A 115 -36.12 -17.67 2.23
CA TYR A 115 -37.13 -18.64 2.68
C TYR A 115 -38.16 -18.00 3.61
N ARG A 116 -37.74 -17.15 4.55
CA ARG A 116 -38.64 -16.40 5.42
C ARG A 116 -39.58 -15.51 4.63
N THR A 117 -39.06 -14.73 3.68
CA THR A 117 -39.88 -13.85 2.85
C THR A 117 -40.89 -14.64 2.03
N ALA A 118 -40.47 -15.78 1.46
CA ALA A 118 -41.37 -16.66 0.72
C ALA A 118 -42.46 -17.26 1.62
N TRP A 119 -42.11 -17.68 2.84
CA TRP A 119 -43.07 -18.21 3.82
C TRP A 119 -44.13 -17.15 4.18
N VAL A 120 -43.71 -15.94 4.57
CA VAL A 120 -44.64 -14.84 4.90
C VAL A 120 -45.55 -14.51 3.72
N ALA A 121 -45.00 -14.39 2.52
CA ALA A 121 -45.76 -14.06 1.33
C ALA A 121 -46.80 -15.14 0.99
N ARG A 122 -46.41 -16.43 1.05
CA ARG A 122 -47.29 -17.56 0.78
C ARG A 122 -48.37 -17.72 1.84
N LYS A 123 -48.04 -17.57 3.13
CA LYS A 123 -49.03 -17.59 4.23
C LYS A 123 -50.09 -16.53 4.02
N ARG A 124 -49.68 -15.31 3.66
CA ARG A 124 -50.63 -14.22 3.35
C ARG A 124 -51.58 -14.60 2.21
N ILE A 125 -51.04 -15.06 1.08
CA ILE A 125 -51.86 -15.45 -0.08
C ILE A 125 -52.83 -16.59 0.26
N ALA A 126 -52.37 -17.60 0.99
CA ALA A 126 -53.22 -18.71 1.42
C ALA A 126 -54.35 -18.23 2.34
N MET A 127 -54.03 -17.38 3.32
CA MET A 127 -55.02 -16.82 4.24
C MET A 127 -56.01 -15.87 3.54
N ASP A 128 -55.56 -15.08 2.56
CA ASP A 128 -56.45 -14.24 1.75
C ASP A 128 -57.48 -15.10 0.99
N GLY A 129 -57.06 -16.24 0.43
CA GLY A 129 -57.95 -17.20 -0.22
C GLY A 129 -58.93 -17.86 0.76
N VAL A 130 -58.44 -18.28 1.94
CA VAL A 130 -59.28 -18.83 3.01
C VAL A 130 -60.34 -17.83 3.46
N ASN A 131 -59.97 -16.56 3.63
CA ASN A 131 -60.90 -15.50 4.01
C ASN A 131 -61.98 -15.27 2.95
N GLN A 132 -61.60 -15.22 1.66
CA GLN A 132 -62.58 -15.07 0.58
C GLN A 132 -63.58 -16.23 0.52
N ILE A 133 -63.13 -17.47 0.73
CA ILE A 133 -64.00 -18.64 0.79
C ILE A 133 -64.90 -18.57 2.03
N ALA A 134 -64.34 -18.18 3.18
CA ALA A 134 -65.09 -18.04 4.43
C ALA A 134 -66.22 -17.02 4.28
N ASP A 135 -65.94 -15.87 3.66
CA ASP A 135 -66.92 -14.83 3.37
C ASP A 135 -68.03 -15.34 2.44
N GLY A 136 -67.66 -16.02 1.35
CA GLY A 136 -68.64 -16.59 0.41
C GLY A 136 -69.51 -17.73 0.98
N MET A 137 -69.01 -18.41 2.02
CA MET A 137 -69.76 -19.46 2.74
C MET A 137 -70.49 -18.95 3.98
N GLU A 138 -70.35 -17.68 4.34
CA GLU A 138 -70.80 -17.10 5.61
C GLU A 138 -70.28 -17.89 6.84
N LYS A 139 -69.03 -18.36 6.79
CA LYS A 139 -68.38 -19.13 7.85
C LYS A 139 -67.15 -18.40 8.41
N LYS A 140 -66.64 -18.89 9.55
CA LYS A 140 -65.36 -18.43 10.10
C LYS A 140 -64.20 -19.07 9.32
N PRO A 141 -63.07 -18.36 9.10
CA PRO A 141 -61.87 -18.89 8.43
C PRO A 141 -61.37 -20.23 8.98
N LYS A 142 -61.46 -20.45 10.29
CA LYS A 142 -61.09 -21.72 10.93
C LYS A 142 -61.89 -22.91 10.38
N ALA A 143 -63.19 -22.76 10.16
CA ALA A 143 -64.02 -23.83 9.61
C ALA A 143 -63.66 -24.16 8.15
N VAL A 144 -63.10 -23.19 7.41
CA VAL A 144 -62.61 -23.39 6.04
C VAL A 144 -61.25 -24.09 6.06
N LEU A 145 -60.34 -23.71 6.96
CA LEU A 145 -59.06 -24.40 7.15
C LEU A 145 -59.27 -25.88 7.50
N ASP A 146 -60.16 -26.17 8.46
CA ASP A 146 -60.53 -27.53 8.86
C ASP A 146 -61.16 -28.33 7.69
N LEU A 147 -61.99 -27.67 6.86
CA LEU A 147 -62.64 -28.28 5.71
C LEU A 147 -61.66 -28.62 4.57
N VAL A 148 -60.69 -27.75 4.32
CA VAL A 148 -59.68 -27.92 3.26
C VAL A 148 -58.48 -28.74 3.74
N GLY A 149 -58.38 -29.01 5.04
CA GLY A 149 -57.31 -29.80 5.65
C GLY A 149 -55.97 -29.07 5.68
N VAL A 150 -55.99 -27.75 5.92
CA VAL A 150 -54.79 -26.91 5.99
C VAL A 150 -54.41 -26.69 7.46
N GLU A 151 -53.23 -27.16 7.84
CA GLU A 151 -52.65 -26.94 9.17
C GLU A 151 -52.00 -25.55 9.26
N THR A 152 -52.07 -24.91 10.44
CA THR A 152 -51.47 -23.60 10.67
C THR A 152 -50.03 -23.70 11.21
N ASP A 153 -49.28 -22.61 11.11
CA ASP A 153 -47.92 -22.53 11.68
C ASP A 153 -47.92 -22.87 13.18
N GLU A 154 -48.94 -22.42 13.92
CA GLU A 154 -49.10 -22.66 15.35
C GLU A 154 -49.32 -24.14 15.67
N GLU A 155 -50.04 -24.87 14.81
CA GLU A 155 -50.25 -26.32 14.89
C GLU A 155 -48.97 -27.11 14.58
N ALA A 156 -48.14 -26.58 13.67
CA ALA A 156 -46.78 -27.09 13.41
C ALA A 156 -45.76 -26.71 14.51
N GLY A 157 -46.20 -26.05 15.60
CA GLY A 157 -45.36 -25.68 16.74
C GLY A 157 -44.60 -24.35 16.58
N ILE A 158 -44.93 -23.56 15.57
CA ILE A 158 -44.27 -22.29 15.24
C ILE A 158 -45.14 -21.16 15.78
N LYS A 159 -44.80 -20.67 16.98
CA LYS A 159 -45.54 -19.59 17.64
C LYS A 159 -45.16 -18.20 17.13
N GLU A 160 -43.91 -18.03 16.74
CA GLU A 160 -43.38 -16.79 16.17
C GLU A 160 -42.46 -17.12 15.01
N LEU A 161 -42.51 -16.29 13.96
CA LEU A 161 -41.65 -16.47 12.80
C LEU A 161 -40.19 -16.19 13.18
N PRO A 162 -39.25 -17.10 12.86
CA PRO A 162 -37.84 -16.91 13.18
C PRO A 162 -37.28 -15.61 12.60
N THR A 163 -36.44 -14.94 13.38
CA THR A 163 -35.68 -13.73 13.00
C THR A 163 -34.17 -14.00 13.05
N ILE A 164 -33.40 -13.24 12.26
CA ILE A 164 -31.91 -13.23 12.27
C ILE A 164 -31.41 -12.16 13.22
#